data_AF-A0A2E6LQJ7-F1
#
_entry.id   AF-A0A2E6LQJ7-F1
#
_cell.length_a   1.000
_cell.length_b   1.000
_cell.length_c   1.000
_cell.angle_alpha   90.00
_cell.angle_beta   90.00
_cell.angle_gamma   90.00
#
_symmetry.space_group_name_H-M   'P 1'
#
loop_
_entity.id
_entity.type
_entity.pdbx_description
1 polymer ?
#
loop_
_entity_poly.entity_id
_entity_poly.type
_entity_poly.pdbx_seq_one_letter_code
_entity_poly.pdbx_strand_id
1 'polypeptide(L)'
;MSIRSSLGVAGLWLAVAGCQPAAPGVYRAEAADATYRFESDGRAYVSVLGTTVVATYTADAERVIVSGPQGTTVLTRKGDLLLGPTGMVLRRVDDAD
;
A
#
# COMPACT_ATOMS: atom_id res chain seq x y z
N MET A 1 58.31 2.17 12.03
CA MET A 1 58.24 0.71 12.29
C MET A 1 57.07 0.51 13.24
N SER A 2 55.85 0.34 12.71
CA SER A 2 55.10 -0.93 12.65
C SER A 2 54.87 -1.56 14.04
N ILE A 3 53.69 -1.97 14.52
CA ILE A 3 52.42 -2.37 13.89
C ILE A 3 51.41 -2.68 15.04
N ARG A 4 50.14 -2.30 14.86
CA ARG A 4 48.87 -2.94 15.32
C ARG A 4 48.56 -3.16 16.82
N SER A 5 47.36 -2.74 17.21
CA SER A 5 46.28 -3.67 17.61
C SER A 5 44.93 -2.95 17.66
N SER A 6 44.02 -3.39 16.78
CA SER A 6 42.63 -2.94 16.67
C SER A 6 41.74 -4.18 16.82
N LEU A 7 40.84 -4.22 17.80
CA LEU A 7 39.72 -5.17 17.91
C LEU A 7 38.71 -4.55 18.90
N GLY A 8 37.44 -4.32 18.65
CA GLY A 8 36.59 -4.56 17.49
C GLY A 8 35.16 -4.33 17.96
N VAL A 9 34.57 -3.17 17.65
CA VAL A 9 33.13 -2.93 17.86
C VAL A 9 32.42 -3.62 16.70
N ALA A 10 32.04 -4.88 16.90
CA ALA A 10 31.21 -5.62 15.95
C ALA A 10 29.77 -5.12 16.06
N GLY A 11 29.48 -4.02 15.37
CA GLY A 11 28.14 -3.51 15.14
C GLY A 11 27.37 -4.50 14.27
N LEU A 12 26.50 -5.30 14.88
CA LEU A 12 25.50 -6.11 14.20
C LEU A 12 24.37 -5.20 13.71
N TRP A 13 24.62 -4.50 12.61
CA TRP A 13 23.57 -3.86 11.80
C TRP A 13 22.81 -4.96 11.05
N LEU A 14 21.78 -5.52 11.70
CA LEU A 14 20.80 -6.38 11.05
C LEU A 14 20.04 -5.55 10.01
N ALA A 15 20.22 -5.94 8.75
CA ALA A 15 19.62 -5.35 7.58
C ALA A 15 18.09 -5.36 7.66
N VAL A 16 17.48 -4.18 7.75
CA VAL A 16 16.05 -3.98 7.51
C VAL A 16 15.83 -3.93 6.00
N ALA A 17 15.97 -5.07 5.32
CA ALA A 17 15.57 -5.22 3.92
C ALA A 17 14.12 -5.75 3.86
N GLY A 18 13.19 -5.01 4.45
CA GLY A 18 11.76 -5.19 4.24
C GLY A 18 11.28 -4.09 3.30
N CYS A 19 11.41 -4.31 1.99
CA CYS A 19 10.90 -3.38 0.97
C CYS A 19 9.36 -3.49 0.94
N GLN A 20 8.67 -2.87 1.90
CA GLN A 20 7.22 -2.69 1.87
C GLN A 20 6.90 -1.36 2.56
N PRO A 21 6.14 -0.43 1.94
CA PRO A 21 4.79 -0.75 1.46
C PRO A 21 4.41 -0.04 0.15
N ALA A 22 3.46 -0.57 -0.62
CA ALA A 22 2.69 0.29 -1.53
C ALA A 22 1.22 0.31 -1.11
N ALA A 23 0.86 1.05 -0.07
CA ALA A 23 -0.56 1.24 0.26
C ALA A 23 -0.93 2.61 0.85
N PRO A 24 -0.07 3.63 0.85
CA PRO A 24 -0.59 5.00 0.80
C PRO A 24 -0.65 5.55 -0.64
N GLY A 25 -1.75 6.20 -0.99
CA GLY A 25 -1.93 6.83 -2.31
C GLY A 25 -3.36 6.76 -2.84
N VAL A 26 -3.55 7.35 -4.00
CA VAL A 26 -4.85 7.39 -4.70
C VAL A 26 -4.83 6.38 -5.84
N TYR A 27 -5.91 5.61 -5.95
CA TYR A 27 -6.12 4.62 -6.99
C TYR A 27 -7.48 4.84 -7.64
N ARG A 28 -7.53 4.79 -8.97
CA ARG A 28 -8.78 4.97 -9.72
C ARG A 28 -9.12 3.69 -10.49
N ALA A 29 -10.39 3.32 -10.48
CA ALA A 29 -10.88 2.21 -11.28
C ALA A 29 -10.85 2.56 -12.77
N GLU A 30 -10.37 1.65 -13.61
CA GLU A 30 -10.32 1.89 -15.07
C GLU A 30 -11.70 1.83 -15.72
N ALA A 31 -12.57 0.94 -15.24
CA ALA A 31 -13.88 0.66 -15.85
C ALA A 31 -15.08 1.23 -15.05
N ALA A 32 -14.83 1.98 -13.98
CA ALA A 32 -15.88 2.52 -13.12
C ALA A 32 -15.49 3.90 -12.58
N ASP A 33 -16.47 4.74 -12.27
CA ASP A 33 -16.21 5.97 -11.52
C ASP A 33 -16.07 5.66 -10.02
N ALA A 34 -14.94 5.02 -9.70
CA ALA A 34 -14.56 4.65 -8.35
C ALA A 34 -13.13 5.07 -8.06
N THR A 35 -12.92 5.67 -6.89
CA THR A 35 -11.62 6.15 -6.41
C THR A 35 -11.38 5.64 -4.99
N TYR A 36 -10.19 5.11 -4.74
CA TYR A 36 -9.74 4.62 -3.45
C TYR A 36 -8.54 5.45 -3.03
N ARG A 37 -8.65 6.17 -1.90
CA ARG A 37 -7.52 6.86 -1.29
C ARG A 37 -7.15 6.15 0.00
N PHE A 38 -5.93 5.63 0.06
CA PHE A 38 -5.40 4.97 1.23
C PHE A 38 -4.43 5.90 1.94
N GLU A 39 -4.65 6.12 3.24
CA GLU A 39 -3.83 6.97 4.09
C GLU A 39 -2.79 6.15 4.86
N SER A 40 -1.70 6.78 5.26
CA SER A 40 -0.63 6.10 6.03
C SER A 40 -1.06 5.62 7.42
N ASP A 41 -2.20 6.10 7.93
CA ASP A 41 -2.75 5.75 9.25
C ASP A 41 -3.71 4.55 9.22
N GLY A 42 -3.83 3.86 8.08
CA GLY A 42 -4.72 2.70 7.93
C GLY A 42 -6.17 3.05 7.59
N ARG A 43 -6.48 4.33 7.32
CA ARG A 43 -7.80 4.72 6.79
C ARG A 43 -7.84 4.65 5.27
N ALA A 44 -8.98 4.24 4.74
CA ALA A 44 -9.28 4.26 3.31
C ALA A 44 -10.54 5.10 3.06
N TYR A 45 -10.49 5.97 2.07
CA TYR A 45 -11.65 6.70 1.55
C TYR A 45 -12.03 6.08 0.22
N VAL A 46 -13.19 5.44 0.17
CA VAL A 46 -13.70 4.78 -1.03
C VAL A 46 -14.83 5.63 -1.58
N SER A 47 -14.61 6.22 -2.75
CA SER A 47 -15.59 6.99 -3.49
C SER A 47 -16.11 6.17 -4.65
N VAL A 48 -17.43 6.00 -4.77
CA VAL A 48 -18.09 5.32 -5.89
C VAL A 48 -19.28 6.17 -6.31
N LEU A 49 -19.32 6.56 -7.59
CA LEU A 49 -20.39 7.40 -8.15
C LEU A 49 -20.64 8.66 -7.31
N GLY A 50 -19.57 9.32 -6.87
CA GLY A 50 -19.62 10.54 -6.06
C GLY A 50 -19.94 10.35 -4.57
N THR A 51 -20.28 9.13 -4.14
CA THR A 51 -20.50 8.84 -2.71
C THR A 51 -19.23 8.34 -2.07
N THR A 52 -18.76 9.00 -1.01
CA THR A 52 -17.53 8.62 -0.30
C THR A 52 -17.86 7.99 1.05
N VAL A 53 -17.30 6.81 1.30
CA VAL A 53 -17.35 6.11 2.58
C VAL A 53 -15.94 6.01 3.18
N VAL A 54 -15.87 6.09 4.51
CA VAL A 54 -14.63 5.84 5.25
C VAL A 54 -14.58 4.38 5.66
N ALA A 55 -13.45 3.74 5.38
CA ALA A 55 -13.14 2.36 5.71
C ALA A 55 -11.77 2.32 6.41
N THR A 56 -11.46 1.15 6.96
CA THR A 56 -10.10 0.81 7.42
C THR A 56 -9.46 -0.11 6.39
N TYR A 57 -8.14 -0.13 6.32
CA TYR A 57 -7.44 -1.10 5.51
C TYR A 57 -6.20 -1.65 6.19
N THR A 58 -5.83 -2.86 5.80
CA THR A 58 -4.53 -3.46 6.06
C THR A 58 -3.89 -3.85 4.74
N ALA A 59 -2.57 -3.84 4.69
CA ALA A 59 -1.84 -4.12 3.47
C ALA A 59 -0.56 -4.92 3.74
N ASP A 60 -0.32 -5.93 2.92
CA ASP A 60 0.90 -6.74 2.93
C ASP A 60 1.56 -6.71 1.53
N ALA A 61 2.40 -7.69 1.20
CA ALA A 61 3.17 -7.71 -0.05
C ALA A 61 2.30 -8.08 -1.25
N GLU A 62 1.21 -8.81 -1.01
CA GLU A 62 0.37 -9.42 -2.04
C GLU A 62 -1.02 -8.80 -2.07
N ARG A 63 -1.50 -8.23 -0.96
CA ARG A 63 -2.89 -7.86 -0.78
C ARG A 63 -3.09 -6.53 -0.08
N VAL A 64 -4.24 -5.92 -0.35
CA VAL A 64 -4.83 -4.82 0.42
C VAL A 64 -6.25 -5.25 0.79
N ILE A 65 -6.54 -5.29 2.09
CA ILE A 65 -7.85 -5.67 2.61
C ILE A 65 -8.53 -4.41 3.12
N VAL A 66 -9.65 -4.05 2.51
CA VAL A 66 -10.43 -2.85 2.87
C VAL A 66 -11.70 -3.30 3.59
N SER A 67 -11.90 -2.84 4.82
CA SER A 67 -13.05 -3.19 5.65
C SER A 67 -13.82 -1.93 6.03
N GLY A 68 -15.05 -1.84 5.56
CA GLY A 68 -15.94 -0.70 5.80
C GLY A 68 -17.39 -1.11 6.01
N PRO A 69 -18.30 -0.12 6.09
CA PRO A 69 -19.72 -0.36 6.36
C PRO A 69 -20.43 -1.25 5.33
N GLN A 70 -19.90 -1.31 4.10
CA GLN A 70 -20.46 -2.10 3.00
C GLN A 70 -19.89 -3.53 2.93
N GLY A 71 -18.98 -3.89 3.84
CA GLY A 71 -18.32 -5.19 3.89
C GLY A 71 -16.81 -5.10 3.69
N THR A 72 -16.19 -6.26 3.50
CA THR A 72 -14.75 -6.40 3.27
C THR A 72 -14.46 -6.67 1.80
N THR A 73 -13.56 -5.87 1.21
CA THR A 73 -13.04 -6.05 -0.14
C THR A 73 -11.57 -6.45 -0.06
N VAL A 74 -11.20 -7.52 -0.76
CA VAL A 74 -9.79 -7.94 -0.88
C VAL A 74 -9.29 -7.56 -2.27
N LEU A 75 -8.22 -6.79 -2.31
CA LEU A 75 -7.53 -6.37 -3.53
C LEU A 75 -6.19 -7.10 -3.62
N THR A 76 -5.89 -7.69 -4.76
CA THR A 76 -4.60 -8.34 -5.03
C THR A 76 -3.66 -7.36 -5.71
N ARG A 77 -2.42 -7.27 -5.24
CA ARG A 77 -1.37 -6.44 -5.83
C ARG A 77 -0.79 -7.10 -7.08
N LYS A 78 -0.61 -6.32 -8.14
CA LYS A 78 0.11 -6.74 -9.34
C LYS A 78 0.90 -5.55 -9.90
N GLY A 79 2.15 -5.42 -9.47
CA GLY A 79 2.93 -4.20 -9.70
C GLY A 79 2.25 -3.01 -9.03
N ASP A 80 1.99 -1.95 -9.80
CA ASP A 80 1.33 -0.72 -9.33
C ASP A 80 -0.22 -0.79 -9.39
N LEU A 81 -0.77 -1.96 -9.71
CA LEU A 81 -2.21 -2.19 -9.81
C LEU A 81 -2.76 -2.90 -8.57
N LEU A 82 -4.01 -2.58 -8.23
CA LEU A 82 -4.81 -3.33 -7.26
C LEU A 82 -6.00 -3.96 -7.99
N LEU A 83 -6.04 -5.29 -7.99
CA LEU A 83 -7.07 -6.09 -8.64
C LEU A 83 -8.14 -6.47 -7.63
N GLY A 84 -9.34 -5.97 -7.81
CA GLY A 84 -10.48 -6.31 -6.98
C GLY A 84 -11.28 -7.50 -7.49
N PRO A 85 -12.32 -7.89 -6.74
CA PRO A 85 -13.25 -8.93 -7.17
C PRO A 85 -13.92 -8.55 -8.50
N THR A 86 -14.38 -9.55 -9.24
CA THR A 86 -15.16 -9.39 -10.49
C THR A 86 -14.46 -8.61 -11.61
N GLY A 87 -13.12 -8.54 -11.61
CA GLY A 87 -12.35 -7.90 -12.68
C GLY A 87 -12.16 -6.38 -12.51
N MET A 88 -12.46 -5.83 -11.33
CA MET A 88 -12.10 -4.45 -11.01
C MET A 88 -10.57 -4.27 -11.05
N VAL A 89 -10.09 -3.27 -11.78
CA VAL A 89 -8.69 -2.89 -11.83
C VAL A 89 -8.56 -1.46 -11.34
N LEU A 90 -7.83 -1.26 -10.24
CA LEU A 90 -7.48 0.06 -9.75
C LEU A 90 -6.02 0.36 -10.11
N ARG A 91 -5.81 1.49 -10.76
CA ARG A 91 -4.48 1.99 -11.11
C ARG A 91 -4.10 3.13 -10.19
N ARG A 92 -2.86 3.14 -9.71
CA ARG A 92 -2.34 4.27 -8.94
C ARG A 92 -2.37 5.53 -9.80
N VAL A 93 -2.91 6.61 -9.25
CA VAL A 93 -2.84 7.94 -9.84
C VAL A 93 -1.82 8.69 -9.01
N ASP A 94 -0.65 8.92 -9.60
CA ASP A 94 0.28 9.89 -9.05
C ASP A 94 -0.29 11.25 -9.45
N ASP A 95 -0.58 12.11 -8.46
CA ASP A 95 -0.85 13.52 -8.76
C ASP A 95 0.43 14.06 -9.44
N ALA A 96 0.41 14.11 -10.78
CA ALA A 96 1.36 14.89 -11.53
C ALA A 96 0.84 16.33 -11.48
N ASP A 97 1.45 17.13 -10.60
CA ASP A 97 1.37 18.59 -10.66
C ASP A 97 1.74 19.10 -12.07
#